data_AF-A0A521XCJ5-F1
#
_entry.id   AF-A0A521XCJ5-F1
#
_cell.length_a   1.000
_cell.length_b   1.000
_cell.length_c   1.000
_cell.angle_alpha   90.00
_cell.angle_beta   90.00
_cell.angle_gamma   90.00
#
_symmetry.space_group_name_H-M   'P 1'
#
loop_
_entity.id
_entity.type
_entity.pdbx_description
1 polymer ?
#
loop_
_entity_poly.entity_id
_entity_poly.type
_entity_poly.pdbx_seq_one_letter_code
_entity_poly.pdbx_strand_id
1 'polypeptide(L)'
;MKILLDENLPAKLKLDFDAEVQVFTAKEKDWNGKKNGELLRLMTNEGFHVFITMDKNLEYQQNLSKFPVTIFLLRATSIRLFSP
;
A
#
# COMPACT_ATOMS: atom_id res chain seq x y z
N MET A 1 -0.60 -12.53 -6.61
CA MET A 1 -0.76 -11.76 -5.35
C MET A 1 -1.14 -10.32 -5.67
N LYS A 2 -1.98 -9.65 -4.87
CA LYS A 2 -2.36 -8.23 -5.06
C LYS A 2 -1.75 -7.32 -4.00
N ILE A 3 -1.06 -6.28 -4.42
CA ILE A 3 -0.38 -5.31 -3.57
C ILE A 3 -0.99 -3.92 -3.79
N LEU A 4 -1.22 -3.19 -2.71
CA LEU A 4 -1.53 -1.77 -2.75
C LEU A 4 -0.31 -0.96 -2.28
N LEU A 5 0.13 -0.01 -3.11
CA LEU A 5 1.07 1.04 -2.74
C LEU A 5 0.29 2.25 -2.23
N ASP A 6 0.70 2.73 -1.05
CA ASP A 6 0.16 3.94 -0.46
C ASP A 6 0.50 5.20 -1.27
N GLU A 7 -0.27 6.27 -1.06
CA GLU A 7 -0.09 7.56 -1.76
C GLU A 7 1.22 8.28 -1.41
N ASN A 8 1.84 7.91 -0.29
CA ASN A 8 3.16 8.39 0.11
C ASN A 8 4.32 7.72 -0.64
N LEU A 9 4.04 6.70 -1.47
CA LEU A 9 5.03 6.02 -2.29
C LEU A 9 4.99 6.51 -3.74
N PRO A 10 6.15 6.58 -4.43
CA PRO A 10 6.18 6.85 -5.87
C PRO A 10 5.41 5.77 -6.65
N ALA A 11 4.40 6.16 -7.42
CA ALA A 11 3.58 5.22 -8.21
C ALA A 11 4.41 4.32 -9.15
N LYS A 12 5.52 4.84 -9.67
CA LYS A 12 6.45 4.11 -10.55
C LYS A 12 7.18 2.96 -9.84
N LEU A 13 7.21 2.90 -8.51
CA LEU A 13 7.77 1.76 -7.76
C LEU A 13 7.09 0.43 -8.15
N LYS A 14 5.85 0.49 -8.64
CA LYS A 14 5.14 -0.68 -9.15
C LYS A 14 5.87 -1.39 -10.31
N LEU A 15 6.74 -0.68 -11.04
CA LEU A 15 7.50 -1.21 -12.18
C LEU A 15 8.66 -2.11 -11.73
N ASP A 16 9.07 -2.03 -10.47
CA ASP A 16 10.17 -2.81 -9.91
C ASP A 16 9.72 -4.19 -9.39
N PHE A 17 8.43 -4.52 -9.53
CA PHE A 17 7.87 -5.83 -9.16
C PHE A 17 7.81 -6.76 -10.36
N ASP A 18 7.92 -8.07 -10.10
CA ASP A 18 7.77 -9.10 -11.12
C ASP A 18 6.38 -9.05 -11.77
N ALA A 19 6.31 -9.41 -13.05
CA ALA A 19 5.09 -9.31 -13.88
C ALA A 19 3.89 -10.11 -13.34
N GLU A 20 4.14 -11.12 -12.52
CA GLU A 20 3.11 -11.95 -11.87
C GLU A 20 2.46 -11.28 -10.63
N VAL A 21 3.07 -10.21 -10.12
CA VAL A 21 2.55 -9.44 -8.99
C VAL A 21 1.66 -8.31 -9.51
N GLN A 22 0.40 -8.30 -9.08
CA GLN A 22 -0.52 -7.23 -9.41
C GLN A 22 -0.35 -6.10 -8.40
N VAL A 23 0.27 -5.00 -8.84
CA VAL A 23 0.53 -3.84 -7.99
C VAL A 23 -0.34 -2.67 -8.43
N PHE A 24 -1.10 -2.12 -7.48
CA PHE A 24 -1.98 -0.98 -7.67
C PHE A 24 -1.59 0.15 -6.72
N THR A 25 -1.90 1.37 -7.09
CA THR A 25 -1.85 2.55 -6.22
C THR A 25 -3.24 2.89 -5.72
N ALA A 26 -3.34 3.59 -4.58
CA ALA A 26 -4.62 4.14 -4.11
C ALA A 26 -5.30 5.02 -5.18
N LYS A 27 -4.51 5.75 -5.98
CA LYS A 27 -4.99 6.56 -7.09
C LYS A 27 -5.66 5.74 -8.20
N GLU A 28 -5.04 4.64 -8.64
CA GLU A 28 -5.60 3.75 -9.68
C GLU A 28 -6.87 3.03 -9.24
N LYS A 29 -7.07 2.92 -7.92
CA LYS A 29 -8.27 2.34 -7.31
C LYS A 29 -9.35 3.37 -6.98
N ASP A 30 -9.12 4.65 -7.27
CA ASP A 30 -9.97 5.77 -6.85
C ASP A 30 -10.17 5.83 -5.32
N TRP A 31 -9.15 5.43 -4.56
CA TRP A 31 -9.12 5.38 -3.09
C TRP A 31 -8.25 6.49 -2.46
N ASN A 32 -7.83 7.48 -3.23
CA ASN A 32 -7.07 8.62 -2.67
C ASN A 32 -7.87 9.35 -1.57
N GLY A 33 -7.17 9.76 -0.50
CA GLY A 33 -7.77 10.48 0.62
C GLY A 33 -8.70 9.65 1.52
N LYS A 34 -8.84 8.34 1.26
CA LYS A 34 -9.57 7.43 2.17
C LYS A 34 -8.81 7.30 3.48
N LYS A 35 -9.54 7.24 4.60
CA LYS A 35 -8.92 7.00 5.91
C LYS A 35 -8.32 5.59 5.93
N ASN A 36 -7.21 5.43 6.62
CA ASN A 36 -6.50 4.16 6.79
C ASN A 36 -7.42 2.96 7.11
N GLY A 37 -8.40 3.12 7.99
CA GLY A 37 -9.30 2.03 8.37
C GLY A 37 -10.34 1.69 7.30
N GLU A 38 -10.71 2.66 6.47
CA GLU A 38 -11.55 2.44 5.29
C GLU A 38 -10.74 1.77 4.17
N LEU A 39 -9.50 2.22 3.97
CA LEU A 39 -8.57 1.65 3.00
C LEU A 39 -8.33 0.16 3.25
N LEU A 40 -8.03 -0.22 4.50
CA LEU A 40 -7.83 -1.64 4.87
C LEU A 40 -9.10 -2.50 4.67
N ARG A 41 -10.30 -1.92 4.84
CA ARG A 41 -11.56 -2.62 4.54
C ARG A 41 -11.75 -2.82 3.04
N LEU A 42 -11.50 -1.78 2.24
CA LEU A 42 -11.56 -1.85 0.78
C LEU A 42 -10.58 -2.88 0.24
N MET A 43 -9.35 -2.88 0.76
CA MET A 43 -8.32 -3.88 0.47
C MET A 43 -8.80 -5.30 0.78
N THR A 44 -9.37 -5.51 1.97
CA THR A 44 -9.92 -6.82 2.37
C THR A 44 -11.03 -7.27 1.42
N ASN A 45 -11.97 -6.39 1.11
CA ASN A 45 -13.12 -6.69 0.24
C ASN A 45 -12.71 -7.01 -1.20
N GLU A 46 -11.65 -6.39 -1.71
CA GLU A 46 -11.15 -6.62 -3.08
C GLU A 46 -10.07 -7.71 -3.19
N GLY A 47 -9.74 -8.37 -2.07
CA GLY A 47 -8.75 -9.45 -2.03
C GLY A 47 -7.32 -8.95 -2.22
N PHE A 48 -6.99 -7.76 -1.71
CA PHE A 48 -5.61 -7.33 -1.56
C PHE A 48 -4.92 -8.10 -0.44
N HIS A 49 -3.67 -8.45 -0.68
CA HIS A 49 -2.89 -9.29 0.24
C HIS A 49 -1.88 -8.45 1.02
N VAL A 50 -1.31 -7.44 0.35
CA VAL A 50 -0.23 -6.63 0.91
C VAL A 50 -0.54 -5.14 0.78
N PHE A 51 -0.33 -4.39 1.86
CA PHE A 51 -0.28 -2.94 1.87
C PHE A 51 1.16 -2.47 2.13
N ILE A 52 1.71 -1.62 1.26
CA ILE A 52 3.04 -1.04 1.46
C ILE A 52 2.88 0.46 1.69
N THR A 53 3.41 0.94 2.82
CA THR A 53 3.26 2.33 3.26
C THR A 53 4.50 2.83 4.01
N MET A 54 4.69 4.15 4.07
CA MET A 54 5.62 4.81 4.99
C MET A 54 4.93 5.42 6.22
N ASP A 55 3.60 5.31 6.34
CA ASP A 55 2.83 5.89 7.45
C ASP A 55 3.01 5.06 8.73
N LYS A 56 3.88 5.55 9.62
CA LYS A 56 4.13 4.95 10.93
C LYS A 56 2.93 5.09 11.87
N ASN A 57 2.01 6.01 11.59
CA ASN A 57 0.86 6.22 12.46
C ASN A 57 -0.24 5.17 12.26
N LEU A 58 -0.14 4.36 11.21
CA LEU A 58 -1.12 3.34 10.86
C LEU A 58 -1.44 2.40 12.04
N GLU A 59 -0.41 1.96 12.76
CA GLU A 59 -0.54 1.06 13.91
C GLU A 59 -1.21 1.71 15.13
N TYR A 60 -1.05 3.03 15.28
CA TYR A 60 -1.63 3.78 16.39
C TYR A 60 -3.06 4.25 16.11
N GLN A 61 -3.44 4.39 14.83
CA GLN A 61 -4.76 4.88 14.43
C GLN A 61 -5.84 3.79 14.43
N GLN A 62 -5.48 2.51 14.27
CA GLN A 62 -6.44 1.42 14.20
C GLN A 62 -5.84 0.07 14.61
N ASN A 63 -6.71 -0.86 15.00
CA ASN A 63 -6.30 -2.23 15.30
C ASN A 63 -6.05 -3.03 14.00
N LEU A 64 -4.78 -3.18 13.64
CA LEU A 64 -4.36 -3.88 12.41
C LEU A 64 -4.68 -5.38 12.42
N SER A 65 -4.76 -6.03 13.59
CA SER A 65 -5.04 -7.47 13.67
C SER A 65 -6.44 -7.87 13.21
N LYS A 66 -7.32 -6.89 12.98
CA LYS A 66 -8.67 -7.10 12.45
C LYS A 66 -8.70 -7.31 10.93
N PHE A 67 -7.61 -7.05 10.24
CA PHE A 67 -7.55 -7.09 8.78
C PHE A 67 -6.67 -8.23 8.30
N PRO A 68 -7.13 -9.07 7.36
CA PRO A 68 -6.33 -10.15 6.76
C PRO A 68 -5.37 -9.61 5.69
N VAL A 69 -4.75 -8.46 5.94
CA VAL A 69 -3.83 -7.77 5.01
C VAL A 69 -2.47 -7.68 5.68
N THR A 70 -1.42 -8.15 4.99
CA THR A 70 -0.04 -7.97 5.45
C THR A 70 0.40 -6.53 5.18
N ILE A 71 0.94 -5.86 6.21
CA ILE A 71 1.38 -4.47 6.09
C ILE A 71 2.92 -4.42 6.12
N PHE A 72 3.52 -3.87 5.07
CA PHE A 72 4.94 -3.54 5.02
C PHE A 72 5.12 -2.05 5.27
N LEU A 73 5.65 -1.72 6.46
CA LEU A 73 6.06 -0.36 6.79
C LEU A 73 7.49 -0.12 6.27
N LEU A 74 7.61 0.60 5.16
CA LEU A 74 8.91 0.99 4.61
C LEU A 74 9.52 2.11 5.45
N ARG A 75 10.69 1.84 6.03
CA ARG A 75 11.48 2.83 6.78
C ARG A 75 12.67 3.25 5.94
N ALA A 76 12.51 4.36 5.21
CA ALA A 76 13.56 4.98 4.41
C ALA A 76 13.59 6.50 4.66
N THR A 77 14.79 7.10 4.62
CA THR A 77 14.96 8.56 4.73
C THR A 77 14.51 9.26 3.44
N SER A 78 14.64 8.59 2.30
CA SER A 78 14.24 9.06 0.98
C SER A 78 14.01 7.87 0.06
N ILE A 79 12.97 7.91 -0.76
CA ILE A 79 12.77 6.96 -1.86
C ILE A 79 13.12 7.69 -3.17
N ARG A 80 14.11 7.18 -3.88
CA ARG A 80 14.48 7.64 -5.22
C ARG A 80 14.36 6.47 -6.16
N LEU A 81 13.60 6.67 -7.23
CA LEU A 81 13.55 5.72 -8.33
C LEU A 81 14.68 6.07 -9.28
N PHE A 82 15.51 5.08 -9.58
CA PHE A 82 16.49 5.19 -10.65
C PHE A 82 15.80 4.69 -11.92
N SER A 83 15.67 5.55 -12.92
CA SER A 83 15.38 5.08 -14.27
C SER A 83 16.72 4.80 -14.96
N PRO A 84 16.90 3.63 -15.60
CA PRO A 84 18.07 3.36 -16.43
C PRO A 84 18.13 4.29 -17.65
#